data_AF-A0A0Q5DJ34-F1
#
_entry.id   AF-A0A0Q5DJ34-F1
#
_cell.length_a   1.000
_cell.length_b   1.000
_cell.length_c   1.000
_cell.angle_alpha   90.00
_cell.angle_beta   90.00
_cell.angle_gamma   90.00
#
_symmetry.space_group_name_H-M   'P 1'
#
loop_
_entity.id
_entity.type
_entity.pdbx_description
1 polymer ?
#
loop_
_entity_poly.entity_id
_entity_poly.type
_entity_poly.pdbx_seq_one_letter_code
_entity_poly.pdbx_strand_id
1 'polypeptide(L)'
;MAQTETKVLTAHVPLPLADKVDLLAARLERSRGWVVKQALSAWVDQEEERSRLTREAMADVKAGHVIDHQAVQAWADSLDTDNPLPAPVVP
;
A
#
# COMPACT_ATOMS: atom_id res chain seq x y z
N MET A 1 2.06 29.22 13.65
CA MET A 1 2.04 27.94 12.91
C MET A 1 3.47 27.59 12.56
N ALA A 2 3.96 26.40 12.93
CA ALA A 2 5.34 26.03 12.66
C ALA A 2 5.57 25.99 11.15
N GLN A 3 6.57 26.73 10.65
CA GLN A 3 6.94 26.71 9.25
C GLN A 3 7.55 25.34 8.94
N THR A 4 6.88 24.55 8.11
CA THR A 4 7.43 23.27 7.66
C THR A 4 8.66 23.56 6.81
N GLU A 5 9.84 23.15 7.28
CA GLU A 5 11.08 23.25 6.51
C GLU A 5 10.95 22.40 5.24
N THR A 6 11.41 22.93 4.11
CA THR A 6 11.36 22.23 2.82
C THR A 6 12.76 22.10 2.23
N LYS A 7 13.02 20.99 1.54
CA LYS A 7 14.28 20.72 0.85
C LYS A 7 14.00 20.49 -0.64
N VAL A 8 14.80 21.10 -1.50
CA VAL A 8 14.69 20.90 -2.96
C VAL A 8 15.31 19.58 -3.34
N LEU A 9 14.57 18.78 -4.11
CA LEU A 9 15.02 17.54 -4.74
C LEU A 9 14.98 17.75 -6.26
N THR A 10 16.05 17.35 -6.97
CA THR A 10 16.15 17.46 -8.43
C THR A 10 16.39 16.08 -9.02
N ALA A 11 15.57 15.70 -10.00
CA ALA A 11 15.71 14.45 -10.74
C ALA A 11 15.35 14.69 -12.21
N HIS A 12 16.11 14.06 -13.11
CA HIS A 12 15.73 14.01 -14.52
C HIS A 12 14.61 12.98 -14.70
N VAL A 13 13.55 13.38 -15.39
CA VAL A 13 12.43 12.50 -15.76
C VAL A 13 12.33 12.37 -17.27
N PRO A 14 11.92 11.22 -17.82
CA PRO A 14 11.66 11.08 -19.25
C PRO A 14 10.60 12.09 -19.72
N LEU A 15 10.80 12.69 -20.90
CA LEU A 15 9.86 13.65 -21.48
C LEU A 15 8.40 13.12 -21.51
N PRO A 16 8.12 11.87 -21.92
CA PRO A 16 6.74 11.37 -21.93
C PRO A 16 6.09 11.31 -20.55
N LEU A 17 6.89 11.20 -19.48
CA LEU A 17 6.38 11.25 -18.11
C LEU A 17 6.11 12.69 -17.68
N ALA A 18 7.00 13.64 -18.04
CA ALA A 18 6.77 15.06 -17.80
C ALA A 18 5.47 15.54 -18.46
N ASP A 19 5.24 15.17 -19.72
CA ASP A 19 4.01 15.53 -20.45
C ASP A 19 2.74 15.02 -19.74
N LYS A 20 2.79 13.79 -19.19
CA LYS A 20 1.68 13.23 -18.40
C LYS A 20 1.45 14.01 -17.10
N VAL A 21 2.52 14.43 -16.42
CA VAL A 21 2.41 15.26 -15.21
C VAL A 21 1.81 16.61 -15.55
N ASP A 22 2.17 17.21 -16.68
CA ASP A 22 1.62 18.49 -17.14
C ASP A 22 0.11 18.39 -17.40
N LEU A 23 -0.34 17.32 -18.06
CA LEU A 23 -1.77 17.05 -18.30
C LEU A 23 -2.54 16.84 -16.98
N LEU A 24 -1.97 16.11 -16.03
CA LEU A 24 -2.58 15.90 -14.72
C LEU A 24 -2.67 17.20 -13.93
N ALA A 25 -1.61 18.00 -13.94
CA ALA A 25 -1.57 19.30 -13.29
C ALA A 25 -2.65 20.24 -13.84
N ALA A 26 -2.80 20.29 -15.17
CA ALA A 26 -3.86 21.05 -15.82
C ALA A 26 -5.26 20.56 -15.44
N ARG A 27 -5.50 19.24 -15.51
CA ARG A 27 -6.80 18.64 -15.16
C ARG A 27 -7.20 18.87 -13.69
N LEU A 28 -6.23 18.87 -12.79
CA LEU A 28 -6.46 19.03 -11.35
C LEU A 28 -6.42 20.49 -10.89
N GLU A 29 -6.12 21.44 -11.78
CA GLU A 29 -5.90 22.85 -11.46
C GLU A 29 -4.82 23.05 -10.37
N ARG A 30 -3.72 22.30 -10.49
CA ARG A 30 -2.60 22.31 -9.55
C ARG A 30 -1.28 22.55 -10.24
N SER A 31 -0.26 22.91 -9.47
CA SER A 31 1.11 23.02 -10.00
C SER A 31 1.74 21.65 -10.18
N ARG A 32 2.70 21.54 -11.11
CA ARG A 32 3.50 20.33 -11.32
C ARG A 32 4.20 19.88 -10.04
N GLY A 33 4.78 20.84 -9.30
CA GLY A 33 5.41 20.57 -8.02
C GLY A 33 4.43 20.01 -6.97
N TRP A 34 3.17 20.45 -6.99
CA TRP A 34 2.14 19.86 -6.13
C TRP A 34 1.84 18.42 -6.52
N VAL A 35 1.67 18.12 -7.82
CA VAL A 35 1.43 16.75 -8.31
C VAL A 35 2.59 15.83 -7.94
N VAL A 36 3.84 16.28 -8.16
CA VAL A 36 5.04 15.53 -7.79
C VAL A 36 5.11 15.30 -6.28
N LYS A 37 4.81 16.32 -5.46
CA LYS A 37 4.76 16.17 -4.01
C LYS A 37 3.74 15.12 -3.58
N GLN A 38 2.53 15.16 -4.11
CA GLN A 38 1.49 14.18 -3.76
C GLN A 38 1.86 12.77 -4.19
N ALA A 39 2.37 12.60 -5.41
CA ALA A 39 2.81 11.30 -5.92
C ALA A 39 3.95 10.72 -5.08
N LEU A 40 4.93 11.54 -4.68
CA LEU A 40 6.04 11.12 -3.84
C LEU A 40 5.56 10.73 -2.43
N SER A 41 4.71 11.53 -1.81
CA SER A 41 4.14 11.20 -0.49
C SER A 41 3.38 9.88 -0.54
N ALA A 42 2.46 9.71 -1.49
CA ALA A 42 1.68 8.49 -1.63
C ALA A 42 2.56 7.25 -1.88
N TRP A 43 3.63 7.40 -2.66
CA TRP A 43 4.57 6.30 -2.91
C TRP A 43 5.37 5.92 -1.66
N VAL A 44 5.87 6.91 -0.89
CA VAL A 44 6.59 6.65 0.37
C VAL A 44 5.67 5.95 1.37
N ASP A 45 4.45 6.46 1.56
CA ASP A 45 3.47 5.87 2.49
C ASP A 45 3.18 4.40 2.12
N GLN A 46 3.01 4.12 0.82
CA GLN A 46 2.81 2.75 0.34
C GLN A 46 4.02 1.84 0.59
N GLU A 47 5.23 2.35 0.37
CA GLU A 47 6.46 1.57 0.55
C GLU A 47 6.73 1.27 2.03
N GLU A 48 6.47 2.23 2.91
CA GLU A 48 6.55 2.08 4.37
C GLU A 48 5.50 1.09 4.88
N GLU A 49 4.26 1.18 4.40
CA GLU A 49 3.17 0.26 4.74
C GLU A 49 3.51 -1.17 4.31
N ARG A 50 3.97 -1.36 3.07
CA ARG A 50 4.41 -2.66 2.56
C ARG A 50 5.53 -3.25 3.43
N SER A 51 6.51 -2.41 3.78
CA SER A 51 7.62 -2.81 4.63
C SER A 51 7.21 -3.13 6.06
N ARG A 52 6.19 -2.44 6.59
CA ARG A 52 5.61 -2.72 7.91
C ARG A 52 4.88 -4.06 7.90
N LEU A 53 3.93 -4.24 6.99
CA LEU A 53 3.14 -5.48 6.86
C LEU A 53 4.02 -6.71 6.64
N THR A 54 5.09 -6.58 5.84
CA THR A 54 6.04 -7.69 5.62
C THR A 54 6.75 -8.08 6.92
N ARG A 55 7.19 -7.10 7.72
CA ARG A 55 7.86 -7.36 9.00
C ARG A 55 6.91 -7.93 10.04
N GLU A 56 5.68 -7.44 10.09
CA GLU A 56 4.62 -7.96 10.96
C GLU A 56 4.32 -9.43 10.61
N ALA A 57 4.07 -9.73 9.32
CA ALA A 57 3.82 -11.09 8.87
C ALA A 57 4.99 -12.04 9.18
N MET A 58 6.25 -11.59 9.02
CA MET A 58 7.41 -12.39 9.42
C MET A 58 7.48 -12.65 10.93
N ALA A 59 7.09 -11.67 11.74
CA ALA A 59 7.04 -11.81 13.19
C ALA A 59 5.96 -12.81 13.62
N ASP A 60 4.78 -12.76 12.98
CA ASP A 60 3.69 -13.70 13.21
C ASP A 60 4.09 -15.14 12.86
N VAL A 61 4.73 -15.35 11.71
CA VAL A 61 5.28 -16.67 11.34
C VAL A 61 6.30 -17.15 12.38
N LYS A 62 7.19 -16.29 12.86
CA LYS A 62 8.17 -16.64 13.88
C LYS A 62 7.53 -16.95 15.24
N ALA A 63 6.45 -16.26 15.60
CA ALA A 63 5.70 -16.48 16.82
C ALA A 63 4.75 -17.69 16.75
N GLY A 64 4.56 -18.28 15.56
CA GLY A 64 3.59 -19.35 15.35
C GLY A 64 2.15 -18.85 15.27
N HIS A 65 1.94 -17.54 15.11
CA HIS A 65 0.65 -16.90 14.83
C HIS A 65 0.24 -17.18 13.38
N VAL A 66 0.03 -18.45 13.07
CA VAL A 66 -0.35 -18.94 11.74
C VAL A 66 -1.62 -19.75 11.86
N ILE A 67 -2.40 -19.75 10.77
CA ILE A 67 -3.58 -20.59 10.66
C ILE A 67 -3.19 -21.86 9.90
N ASP A 68 -3.63 -23.01 10.41
CA ASP A 68 -3.42 -24.27 9.72
C ASP A 68 -4.10 -24.29 8.34
N HIS A 69 -3.37 -24.77 7.34
CA HIS A 69 -3.84 -24.79 5.96
C HIS A 69 -5.10 -25.67 5.78
N GLN A 70 -5.21 -26.80 6.47
CA GLN A 70 -6.38 -27.68 6.35
C GLN A 70 -7.63 -27.00 6.92
N ALA A 71 -7.49 -26.23 8.01
CA ALA A 71 -8.60 -25.44 8.56
C ALA A 71 -9.10 -24.39 7.55
N VAL A 72 -8.19 -23.69 6.86
CA VAL A 72 -8.54 -22.73 5.80
C VAL A 72 -9.23 -23.43 4.62
N GLN A 73 -8.73 -24.58 4.20
CA GLN A 73 -9.30 -25.35 3.09
C GLN A 73 -10.73 -25.82 3.42
N ALA A 74 -10.91 -26.44 4.59
CA ALA A 74 -12.23 -26.92 5.01
C ALA A 74 -13.25 -25.78 5.11
N TRP A 75 -12.81 -24.62 5.62
CA TRP A 75 -13.64 -23.41 5.63
C TRP A 75 -14.01 -22.96 4.23
N ALA A 76 -13.05 -22.80 3.33
CA ALA A 76 -13.29 -22.36 1.96
C ALA A 76 -14.25 -23.30 1.21
N ASP A 77 -14.08 -24.62 1.35
CA ASP A 77 -14.93 -25.64 0.73
C ASP A 77 -16.37 -25.60 1.27
N SER A 78 -16.57 -25.15 2.51
CA SER A 78 -17.90 -25.06 3.11
C SER A 78 -18.71 -23.83 2.68
N LEU A 79 -18.07 -22.81 2.08
CA LEU A 79 -18.71 -21.53 1.77
C LEU A 79 -19.84 -21.65 0.72
N ASP A 80 -19.77 -22.65 -0.16
CA ASP A 80 -20.76 -22.91 -1.20
C ASP A 80 -21.80 -23.97 -0.79
N THR A 81 -21.90 -24.25 0.51
CA THR A 81 -22.85 -25.22 1.08
C THR A 81 -23.89 -24.54 1.95
N ASP A 82 -24.99 -25.24 2.24
CA ASP A 82 -26.07 -24.73 3.13
C ASP A 82 -25.63 -24.58 4.60
N ASN A 83 -24.43 -25.02 4.97
CA ASN A 83 -23.89 -24.91 6.33
C ASN A 83 -22.41 -24.50 6.33
N PRO A 84 -22.10 -23.21 6.06
CA PRO A 84 -20.73 -22.74 6.04
C PRO A 84 -20.08 -22.82 7.42
N LEU A 85 -18.83 -23.26 7.46
CA LEU A 85 -18.00 -23.26 8.66
C LEU A 85 -17.58 -21.82 9.03
N PRO A 86 -17.27 -21.54 10.31
CA PRO A 86 -16.69 -20.26 10.70
C PRO A 86 -15.28 -20.09 10.11
N ALA A 87 -14.91 -18.85 9.80
CA ALA A 87 -13.57 -18.53 9.34
C ALA A 87 -12.53 -18.90 10.42
N PRO A 88 -11.45 -19.62 10.07
CA PRO A 88 -10.37 -19.92 11.01
C PRO A 88 -9.73 -18.63 11.51
N VAL A 89 -9.35 -18.61 12.78
CA VAL A 89 -8.68 -17.47 13.41
C VAL A 89 -7.26 -17.86 13.81
N VAL A 90 -6.38 -16.86 13.84
CA VAL A 90 -5.03 -17.02 14.37
C VAL A 90 -5.12 -17.38 15.86
N PRO A 91 -4.29 -18.32 16.38
CA PRO A 91 -4.29 -18.70 17.79
C PRO A 91 -3.97 -17.55 18.76
#